data_AF-A0A9E6REH5-F1
#
_entry.id   AF-A0A9E6REH5-F1
#
_cell.length_a   1.000
_cell.length_b   1.000
_cell.length_c   1.000
_cell.angle_alpha   90.00
_cell.angle_beta   90.00
_cell.angle_gamma   90.00
#
_symmetry.space_group_name_H-M   'P 1'
#
loop_
_entity.id
_entity.type
_entity.pdbx_description
1 polymer ?
#
loop_
_entity_poly.entity_id
_entity_poly.type
_entity_poly.pdbx_seq_one_letter_code
_entity_poly.pdbx_strand_id
1 'polypeptide(L)' 'MRDVTPKPSAFLFDLDGTLVDSVYQHVLAWKDALDAEGIELSVWRIHRKIGMSGWPAPIEWSGWNV' A
#
# COMPACT_ATOMS: atom_id res chain seq x y z
N MET A 1 -40.66 -3.47 -21.05
CA MET A 1 -40.45 -4.00 -19.69
C MET A 1 -38.97 -3.78 -19.37
N ARG A 2 -38.61 -2.90 -18.43
CA ARG A 2 -37.20 -2.70 -18.05
C ARG A 2 -36.82 -3.83 -17.09
N ASP A 3 -35.71 -4.50 -17.36
CA ASP A 3 -35.14 -5.44 -16.40
C ASP A 3 -34.66 -4.66 -15.17
N VAL A 4 -35.18 -5.02 -14.00
CA VAL A 4 -34.90 -4.37 -12.71
C VAL A 4 -34.12 -5.32 -11.81
N THR A 5 -33.22 -6.10 -12.39
CA THR A 5 -32.30 -6.94 -11.60
C THR A 5 -31.50 -6.04 -10.65
N PRO A 6 -31.60 -6.24 -9.33
CA PRO A 6 -30.84 -5.43 -8.38
C PRO A 6 -29.35 -5.64 -8.63
N LYS A 7 -28.62 -4.54 -8.85
CA LYS A 7 -27.18 -4.59 -9.06
C LYS A 7 -26.53 -5.11 -7.76
N PRO A 8 -25.70 -6.16 -7.82
CA PRO A 8 -25.02 -6.65 -6.64
C PRO A 8 -24.10 -5.57 -6.06
N SER A 9 -24.10 -5.45 -4.73
CA SER A 9 -23.13 -4.64 -4.01
C SER A 9 -21.75 -5.28 -4.10
N ALA A 10 -20.72 -4.47 -4.34
CA ALA A 10 -19.33 -4.90 -4.39
C ALA A 10 -18.45 -4.02 -3.51
N PHE A 11 -17.42 -4.61 -2.93
CA PHE A 11 -16.33 -3.91 -2.24
C PHE A 11 -15.06 -4.03 -3.07
N LEU A 12 -14.30 -2.94 -3.15
CA LEU A 12 -13.01 -2.89 -3.82
C LEU A 12 -11.93 -2.66 -2.75
N PHE A 13 -10.96 -3.56 -2.69
CA PHE A 13 -9.82 -3.44 -1.80
C PHE A 13 -8.60 -3.06 -2.63
N ASP A 14 -8.06 -1.88 -2.36
CA ASP A 14 -6.74 -1.47 -2.85
C ASP A 14 -5.66 -2.01 -1.91
N LEU A 15 -4.48 -2.32 -2.43
CA LEU A 15 -3.39 -2.90 -1.66
C LEU A 15 -2.29 -1.86 -1.39
N ASP A 16 -1.61 -1.40 -2.44
CA ASP A 16 -0.49 -0.46 -2.38
C ASP A 16 -0.57 0.53 -3.56
N GLY A 17 -1.76 1.07 -3.81
CA GLY A 17 -2.02 1.93 -4.96
C GLY A 17 -2.16 1.19 -6.30
N THR A 18 -2.57 -0.08 -6.25
CA THR A 18 -2.72 -0.94 -7.44
C THR A 18 -3.95 -0.56 -8.26
N LEU A 19 -5.01 -0.10 -7.60
CA LEU A 19 -6.30 0.22 -8.23
C LEU A 19 -6.58 1.72 -8.30
N VAL A 20 -6.01 2.49 -7.37
CA VAL A 20 -6.09 3.95 -7.30
C VAL A 20 -4.70 4.46 -7.00
N ASP A 21 -4.33 5.64 -7.48
CA ASP A 21 -3.05 6.27 -7.12
C ASP A 21 -3.07 6.81 -5.67
N SER A 22 -3.02 5.87 -4.71
CA SER A 22 -3.13 6.11 -3.27
C SER A 22 -1.77 6.04 -2.56
N VAL A 23 -0.68 5.77 -3.30
CA VAL A 23 0.69 5.61 -2.76
C VAL A 23 1.11 6.81 -1.92
N TYR A 24 0.79 8.03 -2.38
CA TYR A 24 1.15 9.24 -1.65
C TYR A 24 0.46 9.32 -0.27
N GLN A 25 -0.79 8.87 -0.18
CA GLN A 25 -1.53 8.85 1.08
C GLN A 25 -0.93 7.83 2.05
N HIS A 26 -0.52 6.66 1.56
CA HIS A 26 0.19 5.67 2.38
C HIS A 26 1.53 6.20 2.90
N VAL A 27 2.28 6.90 2.05
CA VAL A 27 3.56 7.50 2.42
C VAL A 27 3.40 8.55 3.52
N LEU A 28 2.40 9.41 3.42
CA LEU A 28 2.11 10.41 4.46
C LEU A 28 1.65 9.75 5.77
N ALA A 29 0.75 8.77 5.70
CA ALA A 29 0.28 8.07 6.90
C ALA A 29 1.43 7.40 7.67
N TRP A 30 2.38 6.77 6.96
CA TRP A 30 3.57 6.21 7.59
C TRP A 30 4.53 7.29 8.11
N LYS A 31 4.70 8.41 7.41
CA LYS A 31 5.53 9.53 7.89
C LYS A 31 5.00 10.07 9.21
N ASP A 32 3.70 10.32 9.29
CA ASP A 32 3.06 10.84 10.50
C ASP A 32 3.19 9.86 11.67
N ALA A 33 3.00 8.56 11.42
CA ALA A 33 3.15 7.52 12.44
C ALA A 33 4.60 7.40 12.95
N LEU A 34 5.59 7.45 12.06
CA LEU A 34 7.01 7.36 12.42
C LEU A 34 7.48 8.60 13.17
N ASP A 35 7.03 9.78 12.75
CA ASP A 35 7.34 11.04 13.44
C ASP A 35 6.77 11.06 14.86
N ALA A 36 5.57 10.51 15.06
CA ALA A 36 4.95 10.40 16.38
C ALA A 36 5.80 9.55 17.36
N GLU A 37 6.55 8.58 16.84
CA GLU A 37 7.49 7.74 17.59
C GLU A 37 8.93 8.33 17.63
N GLY A 38 9.13 9.54 17.09
CA GLY A 38 10.45 10.19 17.03
C GLY A 38 11.41 9.57 16.01
N ILE A 39 10.90 8.77 15.06
CA ILE A 39 11.70 8.12 14.01
C ILE A 39 11.67 8.99 12.76
N GLU A 40 12.65 9.89 12.62
CA GLU A 40 12.77 10.71 11.42
C GLU A 40 13.27 9.90 10.22
N LEU A 41 12.37 9.63 9.28
CA LEU A 41 12.69 9.06 7.98
C LEU A 41 12.27 10.00 6.86
N SER A 42 13.13 10.08 5.83
CA SER A 42 12.79 10.79 4.62
C SER A 42 11.67 10.09 3.85
N VAL A 43 10.79 10.90 3.25
CA VAL A 43 9.65 10.44 2.44
C VAL A 43 10.06 9.42 1.37
N TRP A 44 11.21 9.60 0.72
CA TRP A 44 11.71 8.67 -0.30
C TRP A 44 12.06 7.27 0.25
N ARG A 45 12.46 7.16 1.53
CA ARG A 45 12.72 5.86 2.15
C ARG A 45 11.43 5.11 2.43
N ILE A 46 10.40 5.81 2.86
CA ILE A 46 9.05 5.27 3.10
C ILE A 46 8.45 4.82 1.77
N HIS A 47 8.50 5.67 0.74
CA HIS A 47 7.98 5.37 -0.58
C HIS A 47 8.57 4.10 -1.20
N ARG A 48 9.89 3.84 -1.03
CA ARG A 48 10.53 2.61 -1.54
C ARG A 48 10.17 1.34 -0.77
N LYS A 49 9.41 1.45 0.33
CA LYS A 49 8.96 0.32 1.14
C LYS A 49 7.48 -0.01 0.94
N ILE A 50 6.70 0.89 0.36
CA ILE A 50 5.32 0.59 -0.07
C ILE A 50 5.36 -0.55 -1.11
N GLY A 51 4.45 -1.52 -1.00
CA GLY A 51 4.45 -2.71 -1.86
C GLY A 51 5.42 -3.84 -1.47
N MET A 52 6.28 -3.63 -0.47
CA MET A 52 7.11 -4.72 0.07
C MET A 52 6.32 -5.52 1.10
N SER A 53 6.10 -6.81 0.84
CA SER A 53 5.43 -7.69 1.80
C SER A 53 6.27 -7.86 3.07
N GLY A 54 5.62 -7.86 4.23
CA GLY A 54 6.28 -8.02 5.54
C GLY A 54 6.69 -9.46 5.88
N TRP A 55 6.47 -10.41 4.98
CA TRP A 55 6.91 -11.79 5.15
C TRP A 55 8.42 -11.87 4.86
N PRO A 56 9.25 -12.48 5.73
CA PRO A 56 10.64 -12.71 5.38
C PRO A 56 10.67 -13.59 4.14
N ALA A 57 11.10 -13.01 3.02
CA ALA A 57 11.37 -13.78 1.82
C ALA A 57 12.37 -14.89 2.23
N PRO A 58 12.14 -16.16 1.87
CA PRO A 58 13.13 -17.22 2.12
C PRO A 58 14.49 -16.73 1.58
N ILE A 59 15.60 -17.08 2.25
CA ILE A 59 16.94 -16.51 1.99
C ILE A 59 17.34 -16.53 0.49
N GLU A 60 16.77 -17.46 -0.29
CA GLU A 60 16.89 -17.60 -1.75
C GLU A 60 16.21 -16.49 -2.58
N TRP A 61 15.29 -15.72 -2.01
CA TRP A 61 14.55 -14.61 -2.65
C TRP A 61 15.16 -13.23 -2.35
N SER A 62 16.39 -13.17 -1.84
CA SER A 62 17.13 -11.91 -1.61
C SER A 62 17.45 -11.11 -2.89
N GLY A 63 17.03 -11.61 -4.06
CA GLY A 63 17.21 -11.00 -5.38
C GLY A 63 16.11 -10.03 -5.85
N TRP A 64 15.18 -9.61 -4.99
CA TRP A 64 14.30 -8.46 -5.30
C TRP A 64 15.12 -7.16 -5.26
N ASN A 65 15.93 -6.97 -6.29
CA ASN A 65 16.51 -5.70 -6.65
C ASN A 65 15.37 -4.78 -7.11
N VAL A 66 15.37 -3.59 -6.51
CA VAL A 66 14.87 -2.36 -7.16
C VAL A 66 15.32 -2.26 -8.61
#